data_AF-A0AAV5IWU0-F1
#
_entry.id   AF-A0AAV5IWU0-F1
#
_cell.length_a   1.000
_cell.length_b   1.000
_cell.length_c   1.000
_cell.angle_alpha   90.00
_cell.angle_beta   90.00
_cell.angle_gamma   90.00
#
_symmetry.space_group_name_H-M   'P 1'
#
loop_
_entity.id
_entity.type
_entity.pdbx_description
1 polymer ?
#
loop_
_entity_poly.entity_id
_entity_poly.type
_entity_poly.pdbx_seq_one_letter_code
_entity_poly.pdbx_strand_id
1 'polypeptide(L)'
;MASDRSLQIQIFVLLALAATAFSTTLSPHFYDGVCPQALPAIKRRGLLQSDQALFSGGSTDAIVRSYKSNPEAFWADFARSMIRMGNIKPLTGTQGQIRDNCRRVNW
;
A
#
# COMPACT_ATOMS: atom_id res chain seq x y z
N MET A 1 48.05 -13.82 -18.49
CA MET A 1 47.26 -15.06 -18.60
C MET A 1 46.50 -15.25 -17.28
N ALA A 2 45.21 -14.96 -17.26
CA ALA A 2 44.37 -15.26 -16.08
C ALA A 2 44.08 -16.76 -16.05
N SER A 3 44.26 -17.39 -14.88
CA SER A 3 44.07 -18.84 -14.70
C SER A 3 42.60 -19.22 -14.84
N ASP A 4 42.33 -20.34 -15.52
CA ASP A 4 41.00 -20.93 -15.74
C ASP A 4 40.14 -21.05 -14.46
N ARG A 5 40.79 -21.25 -13.30
CA ARG A 5 40.14 -21.24 -11.97
C ARG A 5 39.60 -19.87 -11.56
N SER A 6 40.27 -18.78 -11.93
CA SER A 6 39.79 -17.41 -11.67
C SER A 6 38.55 -17.08 -12.49
N LEU A 7 38.46 -17.61 -13.72
CA LEU A 7 37.31 -17.39 -14.59
C LEU A 7 36.08 -18.17 -14.08
N GLN A 8 36.28 -19.42 -13.63
CA GLN A 8 35.21 -20.23 -13.03
C GLN A 8 34.67 -19.60 -11.74
N ILE A 9 35.54 -19.12 -10.84
CA ILE A 9 35.10 -18.46 -9.61
C ILE A 9 34.31 -17.18 -9.94
N GLN A 10 34.76 -16.39 -10.92
CA GLN A 10 34.02 -15.20 -11.35
C GLN A 10 32.65 -15.53 -11.95
N ILE A 11 32.53 -16.61 -12.72
CA ILE A 11 31.25 -17.10 -13.27
C ILE A 11 30.30 -17.54 -12.14
N PHE A 12 30.80 -18.30 -11.15
CA PHE A 12 29.99 -18.73 -10.02
C PHE A 12 29.54 -17.56 -9.13
N VAL A 13 30.40 -16.55 -8.92
CA VAL A 13 30.05 -15.34 -8.16
C VAL A 13 29.03 -14.48 -8.92
N LEU A 14 29.14 -14.37 -10.25
CA LEU A 14 28.16 -13.67 -11.09
C LEU A 14 26.80 -14.38 -11.14
N LEU A 15 26.78 -15.72 -11.16
CA LEU A 15 25.55 -16.51 -11.13
C LEU A 15 24.85 -16.43 -9.76
N ALA A 16 25.59 -16.38 -8.65
CA ALA A 16 25.02 -16.24 -7.32
C ALA A 16 24.38 -14.86 -7.06
N LEU A 17 24.97 -13.77 -7.59
CA LEU A 17 24.38 -12.43 -7.51
C LEU A 17 23.08 -12.28 -8.33
N ALA A 18 22.92 -13.05 -9.41
CA ALA A 18 21.70 -13.03 -10.21
C ALA A 18 20.51 -13.72 -9.51
N ALA A 19 20.78 -14.71 -8.63
CA ALA A 19 19.74 -15.46 -7.93
C ALA A 19 19.07 -14.65 -6.79
N THR A 20 19.75 -13.65 -6.21
CA THR A 20 19.17 -12.77 -5.18
C THR A 20 18.29 -11.65 -5.76
N ALA A 21 18.19 -11.54 -7.08
CA ALA A 21 17.37 -10.55 -7.77
C ALA A 21 16.09 -11.12 -8.41
N PHE A 22 15.83 -12.43 -8.30
CA PHE A 22 14.49 -12.98 -8.58
C PHE A 22 13.57 -12.62 -7.42
N SER A 23 13.21 -11.36 -7.44
CA SER A 23 12.22 -10.76 -6.59
C SER A 23 11.00 -11.68 -6.52
N THR A 24 10.49 -11.83 -5.31
CA THR A 24 9.07 -11.98 -5.00
C THR A 24 8.27 -10.77 -5.53
N THR A 25 8.51 -10.35 -6.76
CA THR A 25 7.65 -9.43 -7.49
C THR A 25 6.46 -10.24 -7.93
N LEU A 26 5.32 -10.03 -7.30
CA LEU A 26 4.04 -10.34 -7.93
C LEU A 26 4.09 -9.76 -9.34
N SER A 27 4.17 -10.63 -10.35
CA SER A 27 4.09 -10.21 -11.75
C SER A 27 2.77 -9.46 -11.94
N PRO A 28 2.75 -8.27 -12.57
CA PRO A 28 1.51 -7.55 -12.87
C PRO A 28 0.48 -8.39 -13.64
N HIS A 29 0.92 -9.49 -14.26
CA HIS A 29 0.14 -10.43 -15.05
C HIS A 29 -0.30 -11.70 -14.30
N PHE A 30 0.01 -11.83 -13.00
CA PHE A 30 -0.35 -13.00 -12.18
C PHE A 30 -1.85 -13.32 -12.22
N TYR A 31 -2.71 -12.30 -12.28
CA TYR A 31 -4.16 -12.46 -12.29
C TYR A 31 -4.75 -12.80 -13.66
N ASP A 32 -3.99 -12.69 -14.76
CA ASP A 32 -4.48 -12.88 -16.12
C ASP A 32 -4.94 -14.33 -16.38
N GLY A 33 -4.32 -15.32 -15.73
CA GLY A 33 -4.67 -16.74 -15.86
C GLY A 33 -5.68 -17.26 -14.83
N VAL A 34 -5.89 -16.54 -13.72
CA VAL A 34 -6.72 -17.01 -12.59
C VAL A 34 -8.14 -16.45 -12.67
N CYS A 35 -8.28 -15.19 -13.11
CA CYS A 35 -9.56 -14.48 -13.11
C CYS A 35 -9.82 -13.81 -14.49
N PRO A 36 -10.16 -14.58 -15.53
CA PRO A 36 -10.23 -14.06 -16.91
C PRO A 36 -11.27 -12.95 -17.12
N GLN A 37 -12.31 -12.88 -16.27
CA GLN A 37 -13.34 -11.82 -16.29
C GLN A 37 -13.02 -10.64 -15.37
N ALA A 38 -11.96 -10.71 -14.55
CA ALA A 38 -11.59 -9.63 -13.64
C ALA A 38 -10.80 -8.52 -14.33
N LEU A 39 -10.34 -8.71 -15.58
CA LEU A 39 -9.51 -7.75 -16.30
C LEU A 39 -10.06 -6.31 -16.33
N PRO A 40 -11.37 -6.06 -16.54
CA PRO A 40 -11.95 -4.70 -16.46
C PRO A 40 -11.89 -4.10 -15.05
N ALA A 41 -12.04 -4.92 -14.00
CA ALA A 41 -11.87 -4.52 -12.61
C ALA A 41 -10.38 -4.33 -12.25
N ILE A 42 -9.47 -5.12 -12.83
CA ILE A 42 -8.02 -5.02 -12.63
C ILE A 42 -7.42 -3.79 -13.36
N LYS A 43 -8.11 -3.23 -14.37
CA LYS A 43 -7.74 -1.94 -14.99
C LYS A 43 -8.29 -0.74 -14.22
N ARG A 44 -9.32 -0.93 -13.38
CA ARG A 44 -9.93 0.02 -12.43
C ARG A 44 -9.85 -0.54 -11.01
N ARG A 45 -8.61 -0.59 -10.49
CA ARG A 45 -8.12 -1.38 -9.34
C ARG A 45 -8.69 -1.03 -7.95
N GLY A 46 -9.82 -0.31 -7.85
CA GLY A 46 -10.52 -0.21 -6.57
C GLY A 46 -11.11 -1.57 -6.21
N LEU A 47 -10.64 -2.18 -5.12
CA LEU A 47 -11.12 -3.51 -4.70
C LEU A 47 -12.59 -3.42 -4.25
N LEU A 48 -12.90 -2.38 -3.48
CA LEU A 48 -14.25 -2.10 -3.04
C LEU A 48 -14.91 -1.09 -3.98
N GLN A 49 -16.24 -1.17 -4.11
CA GLN A 49 -17.02 -0.17 -4.84
C GLN A 49 -16.76 1.25 -4.30
N SER A 50 -16.61 1.39 -2.98
CA SER A 50 -16.27 2.65 -2.33
C SER A 50 -14.93 3.21 -2.81
N ASP A 51 -13.95 2.37 -3.09
CA ASP A 51 -12.63 2.79 -3.56
C ASP A 51 -12.70 3.26 -5.00
N GLN A 52 -13.40 2.48 -5.84
CA GLN A 52 -13.53 2.82 -7.25
C GLN A 52 -14.40 4.07 -7.48
N ALA A 53 -15.34 4.35 -6.58
CA ALA A 53 -16.15 5.57 -6.60
C ALA A 53 -15.32 6.85 -6.40
N LEU A 54 -14.14 6.75 -5.77
CA LEU A 54 -13.23 7.91 -5.63
C LEU A 54 -12.58 8.31 -6.97
N PHE A 55 -12.59 7.41 -7.96
CA PHE A 55 -11.99 7.63 -9.28
C PHE A 55 -12.95 7.19 -10.40
N SER A 56 -14.16 7.74 -10.41
CA SER A 56 -15.23 7.41 -11.36
C SER A 56 -15.75 8.61 -12.17
N GLY A 57 -14.91 9.63 -12.40
CA GLY A 57 -15.28 10.84 -13.15
C GLY A 57 -15.87 11.95 -12.29
N GLY A 58 -15.68 11.88 -10.97
CA GLY A 58 -16.24 12.82 -10.00
C GLY A 58 -15.26 13.92 -9.56
N SER A 59 -15.66 14.70 -8.56
CA SER A 59 -14.83 15.78 -7.98
C SER A 59 -13.58 15.27 -7.28
N THR A 60 -13.57 14.01 -6.83
CA THR A 60 -12.43 13.38 -6.15
C THR A 60 -11.35 12.88 -7.09
N ASP A 61 -11.62 12.76 -8.39
CA ASP A 61 -10.66 12.21 -9.36
C ASP A 61 -9.35 13.02 -9.41
N ALA A 62 -9.45 14.36 -9.31
CA ALA A 62 -8.29 15.24 -9.31
C ALA A 62 -7.40 15.01 -8.08
N ILE A 63 -8.02 14.77 -6.92
CA ILE A 63 -7.31 14.46 -5.67
C ILE A 63 -6.59 13.11 -5.79
N VAL A 64 -7.28 12.08 -6.29
CA VAL A 64 -6.67 10.75 -6.52
C VAL A 64 -5.49 10.83 -7.49
N ARG A 65 -5.61 11.61 -8.57
CA ARG A 65 -4.48 11.88 -9.49
C ARG A 65 -3.33 12.58 -8.80
N SER A 66 -3.62 13.62 -8.02
CA SER A 66 -2.61 14.39 -7.26
C SER A 66 -1.82 13.47 -6.32
N TYR A 67 -2.51 12.68 -5.49
CA TYR A 67 -1.88 11.76 -4.54
C TYR A 67 -1.08 10.65 -5.23
N LYS A 68 -1.53 10.16 -6.39
CA LYS A 68 -0.75 9.22 -7.19
C LYS A 68 0.58 9.83 -7.66
N SER A 69 0.57 11.08 -8.10
CA SER A 69 1.77 11.78 -8.60
C SER A 69 2.66 12.36 -7.51
N ASN A 70 2.11 12.65 -6.34
CA ASN A 70 2.81 13.29 -5.23
C ASN A 70 2.46 12.59 -3.89
N PRO A 71 3.23 11.57 -3.50
CA PRO A 71 3.03 10.86 -2.23
C PRO A 71 3.20 11.75 -0.99
N GLU A 72 4.04 12.79 -1.05
CA GLU A 72 4.24 13.70 0.09
C GLU A 72 2.96 14.51 0.37
N ALA A 73 2.29 14.99 -0.67
CA ALA A 73 1.00 15.66 -0.54
C ALA A 73 -0.06 14.73 0.08
N PHE A 74 -0.07 13.44 -0.31
CA PHE A 74 -0.94 12.46 0.33
C PHE A 74 -0.64 12.32 1.83
N TRP A 75 0.61 12.17 2.23
CA TRP A 75 0.96 11.99 3.65
C TRP A 75 0.63 13.22 4.49
N ALA A 76 0.86 14.43 3.95
CA ALA A 76 0.53 15.68 4.63
C ALA A 76 -0.99 15.79 4.88
N ASP A 77 -1.80 15.52 3.86
CA ASP A 77 -3.26 15.57 4.00
C ASP A 77 -3.82 14.40 4.80
N PHE A 78 -3.19 13.22 4.73
CA PHE A 78 -3.55 12.06 5.54
C PHE A 78 -3.38 12.39 7.03
N ALA A 79 -2.22 12.93 7.44
CA ALA A 79 -1.99 13.33 8.82
C ALA A 79 -3.03 14.35 9.31
N ARG A 80 -3.30 15.39 8.52
CA ARG A 80 -4.33 16.39 8.84
C ARG A 80 -5.72 15.78 8.96
N SER A 81 -6.06 14.85 8.06
CA SER A 81 -7.36 14.17 8.04
C SER A 81 -7.54 13.25 9.26
N MET A 82 -6.48 12.53 9.65
CA MET A 82 -6.51 11.66 10.84
C MET A 82 -6.68 12.45 12.14
N ILE A 83 -6.05 13.63 12.27
CA ILE A 83 -6.28 14.53 13.41
C ILE A 83 -7.74 14.99 13.43
N ARG A 84 -8.28 15.43 12.28
CA ARG A 84 -9.67 15.86 12.18
C ARG A 84 -10.65 14.74 12.52
N MET A 85 -10.37 13.52 12.06
CA MET A 85 -11.17 12.32 12.38
C MET A 85 -11.09 11.96 13.87
N GLY A 86 -9.91 12.05 14.49
CA GLY A 86 -9.74 11.81 15.93
C GLY A 86 -10.47 12.81 16.83
N ASN A 87 -10.76 14.00 16.30
CA ASN A 87 -11.52 15.05 16.99
C ASN A 87 -13.05 14.95 16.79
N ILE A 88 -13.56 13.85 16.22
CA ILE A 88 -15.01 13.63 16.12
C ILE A 88 -15.57 13.30 17.51
N LYS A 89 -16.23 14.29 18.12
CA LYS A 89 -17.01 14.18 19.38
C LYS A 89 -16.28 13.43 20.51
N PRO A 90 -15.03 13.79 20.87
CA PRO A 90 -14.35 13.18 22.02
C PRO A 90 -15.07 13.55 23.32
N LEU A 91 -15.02 12.65 24.29
CA LEU A 91 -15.34 12.98 25.67
C LEU A 91 -14.16 13.76 26.26
N THR A 92 -14.43 14.92 26.88
CA THR A 92 -13.37 15.81 27.39
C THR A 92 -13.65 16.24 28.83
N GLY A 93 -12.64 16.74 29.52
CA GLY A 93 -12.75 17.12 30.93
C GLY A 93 -13.14 15.93 31.80
N THR A 94 -14.24 16.05 32.53
CA THR A 94 -14.77 15.00 33.42
C THR A 94 -15.81 14.09 32.73
N GLN A 95 -16.01 14.22 31.42
CA GLN A 95 -16.92 13.37 30.66
C GLN A 95 -16.28 12.01 30.40
N GLY A 96 -16.96 10.92 30.78
CA GLY A 96 -16.47 9.54 30.58
C GLY A 96 -15.58 9.04 31.73
N GLN A 97 -14.65 8.14 31.42
CA GLN A 97 -13.71 7.56 32.40
C GLN A 97 -12.40 7.15 31.73
N ILE A 98 -11.31 7.15 32.51
CA ILE A 98 -10.06 6.48 32.14
C ILE A 98 -10.21 4.99 32.50
N ARG A 99 -10.31 4.12 31.49
CA ARG A 99 -10.58 2.69 31.71
C ARG A 99 -9.33 1.95 32.16
N ASP A 100 -9.45 1.17 33.23
CA ASP A 100 -8.38 0.27 33.68
C ASP A 100 -8.28 -0.99 32.79
N ASN A 101 -9.40 -1.35 32.16
CA ASN A 101 -9.48 -2.41 31.17
C ASN A 101 -10.36 -1.95 30.01
N CYS A 102 -9.77 -1.81 28.82
CA CYS A 102 -10.46 -1.30 27.62
C CYS A 102 -11.75 -2.05 27.26
N ARG A 103 -11.88 -3.32 27.67
CA ARG A 103 -13.01 -4.20 27.33
C ARG A 103 -14.23 -4.02 28.23
N ARG A 104 -14.13 -3.29 29.35
CA ARG A 104 -15.24 -3.10 30.31
C ARG A 104 -15.31 -1.69 30.85
N VAL A 105 -16.47 -1.35 31.40
CA VAL A 105 -16.68 -0.11 32.16
C VAL A 105 -16.10 -0.31 33.57
N ASN A 106 -15.54 0.76 34.17
CA ASN A 106 -15.12 0.73 35.58
C ASN A 106 -16.39 0.76 36.44
N TRP A 107 -16.45 -0.12 37.45
CA TRP A 107 -17.56 -0.23 38.39
C TRP A 107 -17.05 0.08 39.78
#